data_AF-A0A2D8BT35-F1
#
_entry.id   AF-A0A2D8BT35-F1
#
_cell.length_a   1.000
_cell.length_b   1.000
_cell.length_c   1.000
_cell.angle_alpha   90.00
_cell.angle_beta   90.00
_cell.angle_gamma   90.00
#
_symmetry.space_group_name_H-M   'P 1'
#
loop_
_entity.id
_entity.type
_entity.pdbx_description
1 polymer ?
#
loop_
_entity_poly.entity_id
_entity_poly.type
_entity_poly.pdbx_seq_one_letter_code
_entity_poly.pdbx_strand_id
1 'polypeptide(L)'
;MGERNEQVRDVVQHFLEDSAVIRRKWTFSLVVGCAGGMIALASLASSLPSPEYAFRLFVPSLWIFLLGIASATASMPIAALYSGSTGTHYAEARNRESFFSAARKIPPAISAPARLADEENARRDDLLEKGNEAHKRAESAWRTRQVCSVLHWVLAVISAGCFVIGVAIPLAHVSFGGGLTPS
;
A
#
# COMPACT_ATOMS: atom_id res chain seq x y z
N MET A 1 18.41 25.91 16.47
CA MET A 1 17.06 25.30 16.29
C MET A 1 16.64 25.25 14.81
N GLY A 2 17.14 26.14 13.94
CA GLY A 2 16.88 26.12 12.48
C GLY A 2 17.43 24.90 11.73
N GLU A 3 18.69 24.53 11.94
CA GLU A 3 19.35 23.41 11.20
C GLU A 3 18.64 22.06 11.37
N ARG A 4 18.09 21.77 12.57
CA ARG A 4 17.37 20.52 12.82
C ARG A 4 16.04 20.44 12.05
N ASN A 5 15.41 21.60 11.79
CA ASN A 5 14.18 21.64 11.02
C ASN A 5 14.45 21.53 9.51
N GLU A 6 15.56 22.09 9.02
CA GLU A 6 16.01 21.87 7.63
C GLU A 6 16.33 20.40 7.37
N GLN A 7 17.07 19.76 8.27
CA GLN A 7 17.44 18.36 8.11
C GLN A 7 16.24 17.40 8.08
N VAL A 8 15.21 17.67 8.91
CA VAL A 8 13.95 16.89 8.88
C VAL A 8 13.20 17.13 7.57
N ARG A 9 13.21 18.36 7.06
CA ARG A 9 12.52 18.73 5.83
C ARG A 9 13.16 18.07 4.61
N ASP A 10 14.49 18.06 4.53
CA ASP A 10 15.24 17.40 3.47
C ASP A 10 14.98 15.89 3.45
N VAL A 11 14.98 15.24 4.61
CA VAL A 11 14.69 13.79 4.71
C VAL A 11 13.28 13.47 4.23
N VAL A 12 12.28 14.28 4.62
CA VAL A 12 10.90 14.10 4.17
C VAL A 12 10.79 14.30 2.66
N GLN A 13 11.45 15.33 2.13
CA GLN A 13 11.39 15.64 0.70
C GLN A 13 12.05 14.54 -0.14
N HIS A 14 13.21 14.04 0.29
CA HIS A 14 13.89 12.91 -0.34
C HIS A 14 13.03 11.64 -0.34
N PHE A 15 12.34 11.35 0.78
CA PHE A 15 11.43 10.21 0.87
C PHE A 15 10.24 10.31 -0.08
N LEU A 16 9.69 11.52 -0.25
CA LEU A 16 8.58 11.76 -1.17
C LEU A 16 8.99 11.58 -2.63
N GLU A 17 10.18 12.08 -2.98
CA GLU A 17 10.75 11.93 -4.33
C GLU A 17 11.04 10.46 -4.64
N ASP A 18 11.70 9.73 -3.73
CA ASP A 18 11.99 8.31 -3.90
C ASP A 18 10.71 7.47 -4.03
N SER A 19 9.70 7.75 -3.19
CA SER A 19 8.40 7.09 -3.25
C SER A 19 7.68 7.34 -4.58
N ALA A 20 7.77 8.56 -5.11
CA ALA A 20 7.18 8.91 -6.41
C ALA A 20 7.88 8.19 -7.56
N VAL A 21 9.21 8.10 -7.54
CA VAL A 21 10.01 7.40 -8.55
C VAL A 21 9.71 5.90 -8.53
N ILE A 22 9.68 5.27 -7.35
CA ILE A 22 9.36 3.84 -7.20
C ILE A 22 7.96 3.55 -7.74
N ARG A 23 6.97 4.37 -7.36
CA ARG A 23 5.60 4.24 -7.87
C ARG A 23 5.56 4.32 -9.39
N ARG A 24 6.25 5.30 -9.99
CA ARG A 24 6.30 5.47 -11.45
C ARG A 24 6.94 4.27 -12.15
N LYS A 25 8.06 3.76 -11.63
CA LYS A 25 8.73 2.56 -12.16
C LYS A 25 7.82 1.34 -12.09
N TRP A 26 7.11 1.17 -10.97
CA TRP A 26 6.20 0.04 -10.78
C TRP A 26 4.99 0.11 -11.72
N THR A 27 4.34 1.27 -11.83
CA THR A 27 3.25 1.49 -12.79
C THR A 27 3.71 1.28 -14.23
N PHE A 28 4.87 1.80 -14.60
CA PHE A 28 5.42 1.62 -15.95
C PHE A 28 5.68 0.14 -16.24
N SER A 29 6.36 -0.58 -15.34
CA SER A 29 6.61 -2.01 -15.49
C SER A 29 5.33 -2.82 -15.63
N LEU A 30 4.28 -2.46 -14.87
CA LEU A 30 3.00 -3.14 -14.90
C LEU A 30 2.28 -2.89 -16.22
N VAL A 31 2.24 -1.64 -16.70
CA VAL A 31 1.64 -1.30 -18.00
C VAL A 31 2.37 -2.02 -19.14
N VAL A 32 3.70 -1.98 -19.15
CA VAL A 32 4.51 -2.66 -20.19
C VAL A 32 4.30 -4.17 -20.15
N GLY A 33 4.33 -4.78 -18.96
CA GLY A 33 4.09 -6.21 -18.80
C GLY A 33 2.67 -6.64 -19.23
N CYS A 34 1.65 -5.85 -18.88
CA CYS A 34 0.27 -6.13 -19.26
C CYS A 34 0.06 -6.00 -20.77
N ALA A 35 0.57 -4.94 -21.38
CA ALA A 35 0.49 -4.74 -22.82
C ALA A 35 1.21 -5.86 -23.58
N GLY A 36 2.43 -6.20 -23.16
CA GLY A 36 3.22 -7.29 -23.73
C GLY A 36 2.53 -8.64 -23.62
N GLY A 37 1.95 -8.96 -22.46
CA GLY A 37 1.20 -10.20 -22.24
C GLY A 37 -0.05 -10.30 -23.11
N MET A 38 -0.84 -9.23 -23.24
CA MET A 38 -2.01 -9.22 -24.12
C MET A 38 -1.62 -9.36 -25.59
N ILE A 39 -0.58 -8.65 -26.05
CA ILE A 39 -0.08 -8.76 -27.42
C ILE A 39 0.45 -10.18 -27.69
N ALA A 40 1.17 -10.79 -26.75
CA ALA A 40 1.67 -12.15 -26.89
C ALA A 40 0.53 -13.17 -27.01
N LEU A 41 -0.52 -13.05 -26.19
CA LEU A 41 -1.70 -13.93 -26.27
C LEU A 41 -2.48 -13.74 -27.58
N ALA A 42 -2.67 -12.50 -28.01
CA ALA A 42 -3.34 -12.19 -29.28
C ALA A 42 -2.53 -12.70 -30.48
N SER A 43 -1.21 -12.54 -30.45
CA SER A 43 -0.30 -13.04 -31.48
C SER A 43 -0.26 -14.58 -31.52
N LEU A 44 -0.34 -15.23 -30.35
CA LEU A 44 -0.43 -16.68 -30.27
C LEU A 44 -1.75 -17.17 -30.88
N ALA A 45 -2.87 -16.53 -30.54
CA ALA A 45 -4.18 -16.86 -31.07
C ALA A 45 -4.25 -16.72 -32.61
N SER A 46 -3.65 -15.66 -33.17
CA SER A 46 -3.65 -15.42 -34.62
C SER A 46 -2.74 -16.36 -35.40
N SER A 47 -1.72 -16.93 -34.75
CA SER A 47 -0.78 -17.88 -35.37
C SER A 47 -1.32 -19.31 -35.50
N LEU A 48 -2.49 -19.60 -34.90
CA LEU A 48 -3.09 -20.93 -34.93
C LEU A 48 -3.94 -21.15 -36.20
N PRO A 49 -4.08 -22.41 -36.68
CA PRO A 49 -4.82 -22.72 -37.92
C PRO A 49 -6.29 -22.27 -37.91
N SER A 50 -6.90 -22.17 -36.74
CA SER A 50 -8.29 -21.76 -36.54
C SER A 50 -8.40 -20.62 -35.52
N PRO A 51 -8.12 -19.36 -35.93
CA PRO A 51 -8.00 -18.23 -35.01
C PRO A 51 -9.30 -17.98 -34.22
N GLU A 52 -10.47 -18.12 -34.84
CA GLU A 52 -11.75 -17.93 -34.15
C GLU A 52 -11.98 -18.92 -33.00
N TYR A 53 -11.60 -20.19 -33.20
CA TYR A 53 -11.71 -21.22 -32.18
C TYR A 53 -10.66 -21.02 -31.08
N ALA A 54 -9.42 -20.70 -31.46
CA ALA A 54 -8.36 -20.36 -30.53
C ALA A 54 -8.71 -19.17 -29.63
N PHE A 55 -9.30 -18.11 -30.20
CA PHE A 55 -9.77 -16.97 -29.41
C PHE A 55 -10.82 -17.40 -28.41
N ARG A 56 -11.85 -18.16 -28.81
CA ARG A 56 -12.89 -18.66 -27.89
C ARG A 56 -12.30 -19.52 -26.77
N LEU A 57 -11.32 -20.36 -27.08
CA LEU A 57 -10.62 -21.18 -26.10
C LEU A 57 -9.79 -20.35 -25.12
N PHE A 58 -9.19 -19.25 -25.59
CA PHE A 58 -8.35 -18.36 -24.77
C PHE A 58 -9.14 -17.27 -24.03
N VAL A 59 -10.42 -17.04 -24.36
CA VAL A 59 -11.28 -16.05 -23.64
C VAL A 59 -11.21 -16.20 -22.12
N PRO A 60 -11.35 -17.40 -21.52
CA PRO A 60 -11.23 -17.56 -20.07
C PRO A 60 -9.86 -17.14 -19.53
N SER A 61 -8.78 -17.46 -20.27
CA SER A 61 -7.41 -17.09 -19.89
C SER A 61 -7.20 -15.57 -19.96
N LEU A 62 -7.81 -14.91 -20.95
CA LEU A 62 -7.82 -13.45 -21.06
C LEU A 62 -8.55 -12.80 -19.87
N TRP A 63 -9.70 -13.34 -19.47
CA TRP A 63 -10.43 -12.85 -18.30
C TRP A 63 -9.63 -13.00 -17.00
N ILE A 64 -8.96 -14.15 -16.81
CA ILE A 64 -8.07 -14.37 -15.67
C ILE A 64 -6.91 -13.37 -15.72
N PHE A 65 -6.31 -13.14 -16.88
CA PHE A 65 -5.24 -12.16 -17.04
C PHE A 65 -5.71 -10.73 -16.70
N LEU A 66 -6.88 -10.32 -17.18
CA LEU A 66 -7.50 -9.03 -16.87
C LEU A 66 -7.80 -8.87 -15.37
N LEU A 67 -8.26 -9.92 -14.70
CA LEU A 67 -8.43 -9.93 -13.24
C LEU A 67 -7.08 -9.71 -12.54
N GLY A 68 -6.00 -10.26 -13.09
CA GLY A 68 -4.64 -10.00 -12.64
C GLY A 68 -4.25 -8.52 -12.73
N ILE A 69 -4.56 -7.86 -13.85
CA ILE A 69 -4.33 -6.41 -14.06
C ILE A 69 -5.15 -5.59 -13.07
N ALA A 70 -6.44 -5.90 -12.93
CA ALA A 70 -7.33 -5.20 -12.02
C ALA A 70 -6.84 -5.30 -10.56
N SER A 71 -6.44 -6.50 -10.13
CA SER A 71 -5.88 -6.75 -8.80
C SER A 71 -4.58 -5.96 -8.58
N ALA A 72 -3.69 -5.97 -9.57
CA ALA A 72 -2.44 -5.22 -9.52
C ALA A 72 -2.67 -3.71 -9.43
N THR A 73 -3.64 -3.20 -10.20
CA THR A 73 -4.02 -1.77 -10.21
C THR A 73 -4.63 -1.36 -8.87
N ALA A 74 -5.55 -2.18 -8.32
CA ALA A 74 -6.15 -1.95 -7.02
C ALA A 74 -5.12 -1.99 -5.87
N SER A 75 -4.02 -2.74 -6.02
CA SER A 75 -2.97 -2.80 -5.01
C SER A 75 -2.21 -1.47 -4.81
N MET A 76 -2.18 -0.59 -5.82
CA MET A 76 -1.45 0.69 -5.77
C MET A 76 -2.02 1.69 -4.75
N PRO A 77 -3.33 2.04 -4.74
CA PRO A 77 -3.88 2.93 -3.72
C PRO A 77 -3.75 2.34 -2.32
N ILE A 78 -3.81 1.01 -2.17
CA ILE A 78 -3.63 0.34 -0.88
C ILE A 78 -2.18 0.46 -0.40
N ALA A 79 -1.20 0.33 -1.28
CA ALA A 79 0.21 0.58 -0.96
C ALA A 79 0.44 2.05 -0.55
N ALA A 80 -0.25 3.00 -1.18
CA ALA A 80 -0.20 4.41 -0.80
C ALA A 80 -0.75 4.63 0.62
N LEU A 81 -1.92 4.05 0.95
CA LEU A 81 -2.51 4.08 2.29
C LEU A 81 -1.61 3.41 3.34
N TYR A 82 -0.96 2.30 2.98
CA TYR A 82 0.04 1.63 3.83
C TYR A 82 1.22 2.57 4.17
N SER A 83 1.76 3.28 3.17
CA SER A 83 2.86 4.22 3.42
C SER A 83 2.41 5.42 4.28
N GLY A 84 1.22 5.97 4.00
CA GLY A 84 0.68 7.12 4.73
C GLY A 84 0.41 6.79 6.19
N SER A 85 -0.23 5.65 6.45
CA SER A 85 -0.50 5.18 7.82
C SER A 85 0.79 4.91 8.62
N THR A 86 1.84 4.43 7.96
CA THR A 86 3.16 4.27 8.58
C THR A 86 3.75 5.61 9.01
N GLY A 87 3.68 6.62 8.14
CA GLY A 87 4.12 7.98 8.46
C GLY A 87 3.34 8.59 9.63
N THR A 88 2.01 8.50 9.60
CA THR A 88 1.14 8.99 10.68
C THR A 88 1.43 8.31 12.01
N HIS A 89 1.64 6.99 12.02
CA HIS A 89 1.97 6.26 13.24
C HIS A 89 3.24 6.79 13.91
N TYR A 90 4.35 6.92 13.16
CA TYR A 90 5.61 7.40 13.72
C TYR A 90 5.57 8.88 14.13
N ALA A 91 4.89 9.71 13.35
CA ALA A 91 4.68 11.11 13.70
C ALA A 91 3.92 11.25 15.02
N GLU A 92 2.80 10.55 15.18
CA GLU A 92 1.98 10.62 16.39
C GLU A 92 2.63 9.93 17.59
N ALA A 93 3.38 8.85 17.37
CA ALA A 93 4.19 8.21 18.42
C ALA A 93 5.25 9.17 18.97
N ARG A 94 5.88 9.97 18.10
CA ARG A 94 6.84 11.00 18.50
C ARG A 94 6.18 12.20 19.18
N ASN A 95 5.03 12.66 18.68
CA ASN A 95 4.24 13.71 19.34
C ASN A 95 3.86 13.29 20.77
N ARG A 96 3.37 12.05 20.94
CA ARG A 96 3.08 11.46 22.25
C ARG A 96 4.26 11.56 23.22
N GLU A 97 5.45 11.16 22.77
CA GLU A 97 6.66 11.22 23.59
C GLU A 97 7.03 12.66 23.96
N SER A 98 6.90 13.59 23.01
CA SER A 98 7.12 15.02 23.24
C SER A 98 6.15 15.59 24.29
N PHE A 99 4.85 15.26 24.20
CA PHE A 99 3.85 15.70 25.18
C PHE A 99 4.11 15.12 26.57
N PHE A 100 4.40 13.82 26.68
CA PHE A 100 4.70 13.21 27.97
C PHE A 100 6.05 13.67 28.55
N SER A 101 7.03 14.01 27.72
CA SER A 101 8.27 14.64 28.18
C SER A 101 8.01 16.05 28.71
N ALA A 102 7.19 16.84 28.02
CA ALA A 102 6.79 18.18 28.48
C ALA A 102 5.98 18.13 29.79
N ALA A 103 5.00 17.21 29.89
CA ALA A 103 4.20 17.02 31.10
C ALA A 103 5.07 16.62 32.31
N ARG A 104 6.08 15.76 32.10
CA ARG A 104 7.02 15.34 33.16
C ARG A 104 7.88 16.48 33.71
N LYS A 105 8.07 17.57 32.96
CA LYS A 105 8.80 18.77 33.41
C LYS A 105 7.96 19.68 34.29
N ILE A 106 6.65 19.50 34.32
CA ILE A 106 5.73 20.25 35.18
C ILE A 106 5.42 19.37 36.39
N PRO A 107 6.03 19.63 37.57
CA PRO A 107 5.72 18.86 38.76
C PRO A 107 4.24 19.05 39.14
N PRO A 108 3.57 18.02 39.67
CA PRO A 108 2.19 18.15 40.12
C PRO A 108 2.12 19.10 41.33
N ALA A 109 1.26 20.10 41.26
CA ALA A 109 0.94 20.96 42.39
C ALA A 109 0.02 20.22 43.37
N ILE A 110 0.34 20.31 44.67
CA ILE A 110 -0.48 19.76 45.75
C ILE A 110 -0.80 20.92 46.68
N SER A 111 -2.04 21.40 46.66
CA SER A 111 -2.50 22.51 47.51
C SER A 111 -3.85 22.20 48.15
N ALA A 112 -4.08 22.79 49.32
CA ALA A 112 -5.41 22.95 49.90
C ALA A 112 -5.78 24.45 49.80
N PRO A 113 -6.92 24.84 49.21
CA PRO A 113 -8.00 24.02 48.63
C PRO A 113 -7.65 23.32 47.31
N ALA A 114 -8.36 22.23 47.00
CA ALA A 114 -8.14 21.40 45.80
C ALA A 114 -8.27 22.18 44.48
N ARG A 115 -9.17 23.17 44.44
CA ARG A 115 -9.38 24.01 43.24
C ARG A 115 -8.10 24.71 42.76
N LEU A 116 -7.24 25.16 43.68
CA LEU A 116 -5.97 25.79 43.31
C LEU A 116 -4.99 24.77 42.70
N ALA A 117 -5.01 23.53 43.19
CA ALA A 117 -4.19 22.46 42.65
C ALA A 117 -4.65 22.09 41.23
N ASP A 118 -5.97 22.04 41.00
CA ASP A 118 -6.54 21.77 39.68
C ASP A 118 -6.21 22.89 38.67
N GLU A 119 -6.32 24.16 39.09
CA GLU A 119 -5.96 25.32 38.26
C GLU A 119 -4.45 25.33 37.92
N GLU A 120 -3.57 24.98 38.86
CA GLU A 120 -2.12 24.87 38.62
C GLU A 120 -1.75 23.63 37.76
N ASN A 121 -2.48 22.52 37.91
CA ASN A 121 -2.25 21.28 37.17
C ASN A 121 -2.92 21.26 35.78
N ALA A 122 -3.84 22.18 35.48
CA ALA A 122 -4.60 22.19 34.22
C ALA A 122 -3.72 22.11 32.97
N ARG A 123 -2.58 22.82 32.96
CA ARG A 123 -1.63 22.78 31.83
C ARG A 123 -0.96 21.41 31.68
N ARG A 124 -0.62 20.76 32.79
CA ARG A 124 -0.04 19.41 32.79
C ARG A 124 -1.06 18.40 32.29
N ASP A 125 -2.31 18.53 32.73
CA ASP A 125 -3.39 17.61 32.36
C ASP A 125 -3.77 17.75 30.88
N ASP A 126 -3.79 18.96 30.31
CA ASP A 126 -3.93 19.20 28.86
C ASP A 126 -2.81 18.51 28.05
N LEU A 127 -1.56 18.54 28.51
CA LEU A 127 -0.45 17.84 27.86
C LEU A 127 -0.61 16.31 27.95
N LEU A 128 -1.08 15.80 29.09
CA LEU A 128 -1.36 14.37 29.24
C LEU A 128 -2.50 13.92 28.33
N GLU A 129 -3.56 14.72 28.23
CA GLU A 129 -4.69 14.49 27.32
C GLU A 129 -4.23 14.45 25.86
N LYS A 130 -3.47 15.45 25.40
CA LYS A 130 -2.88 15.47 24.05
C LYS A 130 -1.97 14.27 23.78
N GLY A 131 -1.19 13.84 24.78
CA GLY A 131 -0.39 12.63 24.71
C GLY A 131 -1.25 11.37 24.50
N ASN A 132 -2.36 11.26 25.21
CA ASN A 132 -3.31 10.15 25.09
C ASN A 132 -4.06 10.17 23.74
N GLU A 133 -4.44 11.35 23.24
CA GLU A 133 -5.02 11.48 21.90
C GLU A 133 -4.04 11.06 20.80
N ALA A 134 -2.79 11.54 20.87
CA ALA A 134 -1.73 11.14 19.95
C ALA A 134 -1.51 9.63 19.98
N HIS A 135 -1.56 9.01 21.16
CA HIS A 135 -1.51 7.55 21.29
C HIS A 135 -2.67 6.85 20.55
N LYS A 136 -3.92 7.30 20.75
CA LYS A 136 -5.09 6.73 20.08
C LYS A 136 -4.97 6.83 18.56
N ARG A 137 -4.48 7.97 18.05
CA ARG A 137 -4.25 8.18 16.60
C ARG A 137 -3.15 7.27 16.06
N ALA A 138 -2.03 7.16 16.78
CA ALA A 138 -0.94 6.26 16.41
C ALA A 138 -1.42 4.79 16.33
N GLU A 139 -2.25 4.36 17.27
CA GLU A 139 -2.81 3.00 17.30
C GLU A 139 -3.81 2.77 16.15
N SER A 140 -4.68 3.74 15.86
CA SER A 140 -5.59 3.68 14.71
C SER A 140 -4.83 3.60 13.38
N ALA A 141 -3.77 4.40 13.24
CA ALA A 141 -2.89 4.34 12.07
C ALA A 141 -2.20 2.98 11.95
N TRP A 142 -1.77 2.39 13.07
CA TRP A 142 -1.17 1.06 13.07
C TRP A 142 -2.14 -0.04 12.61
N ARG A 143 -3.39 -0.02 13.08
CA ARG A 143 -4.42 -0.96 12.63
C ARG A 143 -4.71 -0.83 11.14
N THR A 144 -4.83 0.41 10.66
CA THR A 144 -4.99 0.69 9.22
C THR A 144 -3.81 0.13 8.43
N ARG A 145 -2.57 0.33 8.91
CA ARG A 145 -1.37 -0.23 8.30
C ARG A 145 -1.42 -1.75 8.19
N GLN A 146 -1.82 -2.45 9.25
CA GLN A 146 -1.93 -3.91 9.25
C GLN A 146 -2.93 -4.40 8.19
N VAL A 147 -4.12 -3.80 8.15
CA VAL A 147 -5.16 -4.15 7.16
C VAL A 147 -4.69 -3.89 5.73
N CYS A 148 -4.13 -2.70 5.46
CA CYS A 148 -3.61 -2.37 4.14
C CYS A 148 -2.44 -3.28 3.72
N SER A 149 -1.57 -3.68 4.65
CA SER A 149 -0.46 -4.60 4.37
C SER A 149 -0.96 -5.97 3.93
N VAL A 150 -1.94 -6.53 4.65
CA VAL A 150 -2.53 -7.83 4.30
C VAL A 150 -3.24 -7.74 2.95
N LEU A 151 -4.05 -6.69 2.76
CA LEU A 151 -4.81 -6.52 1.52
C LEU A 151 -3.90 -6.33 0.30
N HIS A 152 -2.83 -5.55 0.44
CA HIS A 152 -1.81 -5.38 -0.60
C HIS A 152 -1.16 -6.73 -0.97
N TRP A 153 -0.76 -7.50 0.04
CA TRP A 153 -0.15 -8.82 -0.18
C TRP A 153 -1.10 -9.80 -0.88
N VAL A 154 -2.36 -9.87 -0.44
CA VAL A 154 -3.39 -10.71 -1.07
C VAL A 154 -3.60 -10.33 -2.53
N LEU A 155 -3.74 -9.03 -2.84
CA LEU A 155 -3.90 -8.56 -4.22
C LEU A 155 -2.67 -8.86 -5.09
N ALA A 156 -1.46 -8.73 -4.54
CA ALA A 156 -0.23 -9.08 -5.23
C ALA A 156 -0.16 -10.58 -5.56
N VAL A 157 -0.54 -11.45 -4.62
CA VAL A 157 -0.59 -12.91 -4.82
C VAL A 157 -1.64 -13.29 -5.86
N ILE A 158 -2.85 -12.73 -5.77
CA ILE A 158 -3.92 -12.95 -6.76
C ILE A 158 -3.44 -12.50 -8.14
N SER A 159 -2.84 -11.31 -8.24
CA SER A 159 -2.34 -10.78 -9.50
C SER A 159 -1.28 -11.69 -10.12
N ALA A 160 -0.28 -12.09 -9.35
CA ALA A 160 0.77 -12.99 -9.81
C ALA A 160 0.20 -14.36 -10.26
N GLY A 161 -0.71 -14.94 -9.48
CA GLY A 161 -1.39 -16.19 -9.83
C GLY A 161 -2.19 -16.08 -11.12
N CYS A 162 -2.96 -15.00 -11.28
CA CYS A 162 -3.71 -14.71 -12.50
C CYS A 162 -2.81 -14.57 -13.73
N PHE A 163 -1.66 -13.89 -13.62
CA PHE A 163 -0.73 -13.77 -14.74
C PHE A 163 -0.10 -15.11 -15.11
N VAL A 164 0.32 -15.90 -14.13
CA VAL A 164 0.89 -17.24 -14.38
C VAL A 164 -0.14 -18.14 -15.04
N ILE A 165 -1.36 -18.24 -14.47
CA ILE A 165 -2.41 -19.11 -14.99
C ILE A 165 -2.90 -18.64 -16.37
N GLY A 166 -3.12 -17.33 -16.53
CA GLY A 166 -3.59 -16.75 -17.78
C GLY A 166 -2.63 -16.96 -18.97
N VAL A 167 -1.33 -17.14 -18.70
CA VAL A 167 -0.33 -17.44 -19.73
C VAL A 167 -0.05 -18.95 -19.84
N ALA A 168 -0.03 -19.67 -18.73
CA ALA A 168 0.27 -21.10 -18.69
C ALA A 168 -0.81 -21.95 -19.39
N ILE A 169 -2.10 -21.61 -19.24
CA ILE A 169 -3.18 -22.37 -19.87
C ILE A 169 -3.08 -22.34 -21.41
N PRO A 170 -2.99 -21.17 -22.07
CA PRO A 170 -2.79 -21.12 -23.52
C PRO A 170 -1.53 -21.85 -23.98
N LEU A 171 -0.41 -21.67 -23.28
CA LEU A 171 0.85 -22.35 -23.60
C LEU A 171 0.74 -23.87 -23.47
N ALA A 172 0.10 -24.37 -22.42
CA ALA A 172 -0.11 -25.80 -22.21
C ALA A 172 -1.01 -26.38 -23.32
N HIS A 173 -2.07 -25.68 -23.70
CA HIS A 173 -2.93 -26.08 -24.81
C HIS A 173 -2.17 -26.15 -26.14
N VAL A 174 -1.29 -25.19 -26.44
CA VAL A 174 -0.48 -25.21 -27.67
C VAL A 174 0.59 -26.31 -27.62
N SER A 175 1.22 -26.52 -26.45
CA SER A 175 2.36 -27.44 -26.32
C SER A 175 1.94 -28.92 -26.27
N PHE A 176 0.86 -29.23 -25.56
CA PHE A 176 0.40 -30.61 -25.33
C PHE A 176 -0.84 -30.97 -26.14
N GLY A 177 -1.58 -29.99 -26.66
CA GLY A 177 -2.83 -30.22 -27.38
C GLY A 177 -2.68 -30.73 -28.81
N GLY A 178 -1.45 -30.82 -29.36
CA GLY A 178 -1.11 -31.52 -30.62
C GLY A 178 -1.79 -31.07 -31.93
N GLY A 179 -2.84 -30.27 -31.85
CA GLY A 179 -3.74 -29.94 -32.96
C GLY A 179 -5.08 -29.45 -32.41
N LEU A 180 -5.22 -28.13 -32.25
CA LEU A 180 -6.54 -27.50 -32.20
C LEU A 180 -7.09 -27.49 -33.63
N THR A 181 -7.39 -28.68 -34.17
CA THR A 181 -8.00 -28.88 -35.48
C THR A 181 -9.52 -28.82 -35.33
N PRO A 182 -10.20 -27.77 -35.83
CA PRO A 182 -11.50 -27.99 -36.42
C PRO A 182 -11.28 -28.70 -37.76
N SER A 183 -11.77 -29.93 -37.87
CA SER A 183 -12.06 -30.56 -39.16
C SER A 183 -13.19 -29.83 -39.85
#